data_AF-A0A3P6UB14-F1
#
_entry.id   AF-A0A3P6UB14-F1
#
_cell.length_a   1.000
_cell.length_b   1.000
_cell.length_c   1.000
_cell.angle_alpha   90.00
_cell.angle_beta   90.00
_cell.angle_gamma   90.00
#
_symmetry.space_group_name_H-M   'P 1'
#
loop_
_entity.id
_entity.type
_entity.pdbx_description
1 polymer ?
#
loop_
_entity_poly.entity_id
_entity_poly.type
_entity_poly.pdbx_seq_one_letter_code
_entity_poly.pdbx_strand_id
1 'polypeptide(L)'
;MAFSTDSRFLCFTSNTETVHVFRIEGPIPKELRLEEEIALQFEMRERMALNPPGWHDYVEETKRAIIDYIAPTRDFASAILPETATLNVASLKDVNTKLYIMVAISSRKYFIFLINRDGGSAKLIESDKLESKVTLPILEEEPTSRLYK
;
A
#
# COMPACT_ATOMS: atom_id res chain seq x y z
N MET A 1 -1.49 7.07 3.65
CA MET A 1 -1.53 6.22 2.43
C MET A 1 -0.93 7.01 1.28
N ALA A 2 -0.13 6.36 0.42
CA ALA A 2 0.49 7.01 -0.73
C ALA A 2 0.76 5.99 -1.86
N PHE A 3 0.68 6.43 -3.11
CA PHE A 3 1.08 5.63 -4.27
C PHE A 3 2.55 5.88 -4.64
N SER A 4 3.20 4.90 -5.25
CA SER A 4 4.47 5.12 -5.97
C SER A 4 4.25 5.99 -7.19
N THR A 5 5.32 6.62 -7.68
CA THR A 5 5.26 7.52 -8.85
C THR A 5 4.80 6.84 -10.13
N ASP A 6 5.03 5.53 -10.25
CA ASP A 6 4.59 4.70 -11.36
C ASP A 6 3.21 4.06 -11.12
N SER A 7 2.55 4.35 -9.98
CA SER A 7 1.25 3.78 -9.57
C SER A 7 1.23 2.26 -9.48
N ARG A 8 2.39 1.64 -9.33
CA ARG A 8 2.54 0.18 -9.24
C ARG A 8 2.57 -0.34 -7.82
N PHE A 9 2.76 0.54 -6.86
CA PHE A 9 2.79 0.21 -5.45
C PHE A 9 1.91 1.17 -4.64
N LEU A 10 1.22 0.62 -3.65
CA LEU A 10 0.42 1.34 -2.68
C LEU A 10 1.05 1.15 -1.30
N CYS A 11 1.41 2.25 -0.64
CA CYS A 11 1.82 2.26 0.74
C CYS A 11 0.64 2.61 1.65
N PHE A 12 0.43 1.76 2.64
CA PHE A 12 -0.56 1.89 3.68
C PHE A 12 0.12 1.90 5.05
N THR A 13 -0.17 2.92 5.84
CA THR A 13 0.36 3.09 7.20
C THR A 13 -0.76 2.84 8.19
N SER A 14 -0.55 1.90 9.10
CA SER A 14 -1.43 1.70 10.24
C SER A 14 -0.94 2.51 11.45
N ASN A 15 -1.74 2.56 12.50
CA ASN A 15 -1.31 2.99 13.83
C ASN A 15 -0.51 1.89 14.58
N THR A 16 -0.53 0.65 14.09
CA THR A 16 0.10 -0.54 14.70
C THR A 16 1.59 -0.69 14.42
N GLU A 17 2.35 0.41 14.31
CA GLU A 17 3.81 0.42 14.02
C GLU A 17 4.21 -0.19 12.68
N THR A 18 3.28 -0.69 11.88
CA THR A 18 3.57 -1.35 10.61
C THR A 18 3.16 -0.49 9.43
N VAL A 19 4.04 -0.46 8.44
CA VAL A 19 3.76 0.11 7.13
C VAL A 19 3.78 -1.03 6.13
N HIS A 20 2.66 -1.20 5.43
CA HIS A 20 2.47 -2.24 4.43
C HIS A 20 2.53 -1.63 3.04
N VAL A 21 3.17 -2.35 2.13
CA VAL A 21 3.27 -1.98 0.73
C VAL A 21 2.64 -3.08 -0.09
N PHE A 22 1.68 -2.70 -0.92
CA PHE A 22 0.97 -3.59 -1.83
C PHE A 22 1.46 -3.32 -3.24
N ARG A 23 1.66 -4.38 -4.02
CA ARG A 23 1.94 -4.27 -5.44
C ARG A 23 0.61 -4.28 -6.20
N ILE A 24 0.39 -3.26 -7.02
CA ILE A 24 -0.81 -3.04 -7.83
C ILE A 24 -0.59 -3.59 -9.26
N GLU A 25 0.63 -3.94 -9.62
CA GLU A 25 0.93 -4.60 -10.89
C GLU A 25 0.57 -6.08 -10.88
N GLY A 26 -0.46 -6.39 -11.64
CA GLY A 26 -0.85 -7.70 -12.14
C GLY A 26 -2.12 -7.53 -12.95
N PRO A 27 -2.46 -8.45 -13.88
CA PRO A 27 -3.86 -8.54 -14.31
C PRO A 27 -4.69 -8.58 -13.03
N ILE A 28 -5.76 -7.78 -12.97
CA ILE A 28 -6.83 -7.94 -11.98
C ILE A 28 -6.99 -9.45 -11.77
N PRO A 29 -6.77 -9.99 -10.55
CA PRO A 29 -7.01 -11.41 -10.28
C PRO A 29 -8.31 -11.78 -11.00
N LYS A 30 -8.33 -12.90 -11.73
CA LYS A 30 -9.53 -13.24 -12.51
C LYS A 30 -10.78 -13.28 -11.61
N GLU A 31 -10.58 -13.49 -10.31
CA GLU A 31 -11.55 -13.42 -9.23
C GLU A 31 -12.14 -12.01 -8.94
N LEU A 32 -11.56 -10.93 -9.47
CA LEU A 32 -12.11 -9.57 -9.41
C LEU A 32 -12.78 -9.14 -10.73
N ARG A 33 -12.76 -10.00 -11.76
CA ARG A 33 -13.58 -9.85 -12.96
C ARG A 33 -14.95 -10.46 -12.69
N LEU A 34 -15.82 -9.69 -12.03
CA LEU A 34 -17.21 -10.06 -11.72
C LEU A 34 -17.96 -10.66 -12.93
N GLU A 35 -17.64 -10.19 -14.13
CA GLU A 35 -18.23 -10.67 -15.39
C GLU A 35 -17.77 -12.09 -15.79
N GLU A 36 -16.50 -12.45 -15.52
CA GLU A 36 -15.97 -13.81 -15.76
C GLU A 36 -16.42 -14.80 -14.69
N GLU A 37 -16.56 -14.37 -13.44
CA GLU A 37 -17.11 -15.20 -12.36
C GLU A 37 -18.58 -15.60 -12.63
N ILE A 38 -19.40 -14.65 -13.12
CA ILE A 38 -20.78 -14.92 -13.51
C ILE A 38 -20.85 -15.92 -14.69
N ALA A 39 -19.98 -15.76 -15.69
CA ALA A 39 -19.91 -16.65 -16.84
C ALA A 39 -19.44 -18.07 -16.44
N LEU A 40 -18.40 -18.15 -15.59
CA LEU A 40 -17.89 -19.42 -15.06
C LEU A 40 -18.91 -20.11 -14.17
N GLN A 41 -19.63 -19.40 -13.29
CA GLN A 41 -20.70 -19.99 -12.48
C GLN A 41 -21.84 -20.55 -13.35
N PHE A 42 -22.17 -19.91 -14.48
CA PHE A 42 -23.18 -20.40 -15.41
C PHE A 42 -22.73 -21.68 -16.11
N GLU A 43 -21.49 -21.73 -16.61
CA GLU A 43 -20.90 -22.94 -17.21
C GLU A 43 -20.72 -24.07 -16.18
N MET A 44 -20.34 -23.76 -14.95
CA MET A 44 -20.19 -24.74 -13.86
C MET A 44 -21.54 -25.35 -13.49
N ARG A 45 -22.60 -24.54 -13.47
CA ARG A 45 -23.98 -25.00 -13.20
C ARG A 45 -24.51 -25.91 -14.30
N GLU A 46 -24.20 -25.62 -15.57
CA GLU A 46 -24.52 -26.52 -16.69
C GLU A 46 -23.74 -27.84 -16.63
N ARG A 47 -22.45 -27.80 -16.26
CA ARG A 47 -21.63 -29.02 -16.07
C ARG A 47 -22.08 -29.87 -14.89
N MET A 48 -22.48 -29.25 -13.77
CA MET A 48 -23.05 -29.94 -12.61
C MET A 48 -24.40 -30.60 -12.91
N ALA A 49 -25.18 -30.05 -13.85
CA ALA A 49 -26.42 -30.66 -14.32
C ALA A 49 -26.19 -31.91 -15.20
N LEU A 50 -25.05 -31.97 -15.90
CA LEU A 50 -24.67 -33.09 -16.77
C LEU A 50 -23.87 -34.18 -16.05
N ASN A 51 -23.04 -33.81 -15.07
CA ASN A 51 -22.23 -34.72 -14.25
C ASN A 51 -22.24 -34.27 -12.78
N PRO A 52 -22.92 -34.99 -11.87
CA PRO A 52 -22.91 -34.67 -10.45
C PRO A 52 -21.50 -34.84 -9.86
N PRO A 53 -20.96 -33.85 -9.13
CA PRO A 53 -19.64 -33.95 -8.52
C PRO A 53 -19.61 -35.07 -7.46
N GLY A 54 -18.54 -35.87 -7.48
CA GLY A 54 -18.29 -36.92 -6.49
C GLY A 54 -17.75 -36.33 -5.19
N TRP A 55 -17.73 -37.12 -4.12
CA TRP A 55 -17.20 -36.68 -2.80
C TRP A 55 -15.77 -36.10 -2.89
N HIS A 56 -14.95 -36.56 -3.83
CA HIS A 56 -13.59 -36.07 -4.04
C HIS A 56 -13.54 -34.62 -4.57
N ASP A 57 -14.55 -34.20 -5.34
CA ASP A 57 -14.64 -32.85 -5.91
C ASP A 57 -14.99 -31.81 -4.84
N TYR A 58 -15.82 -32.18 -3.86
CA TYR A 58 -16.11 -31.32 -2.70
C TYR A 58 -14.86 -31.04 -1.86
N VAL A 59 -13.94 -32.01 -1.76
CA VAL A 59 -12.69 -31.84 -1.01
C VAL A 59 -11.73 -30.91 -1.75
N GLU A 60 -11.64 -31.02 -3.08
CA GLU A 60 -10.86 -30.12 -3.94
C GLU A 60 -11.43 -28.70 -3.93
N GLU A 61 -12.75 -28.55 -4.02
CA GLU A 61 -13.44 -27.26 -3.94
C GLU A 61 -13.28 -26.60 -2.57
N THR A 62 -13.34 -27.39 -1.50
CA THR A 62 -13.04 -26.90 -0.14
C THR A 62 -11.59 -26.45 -0.02
N LYS A 63 -10.63 -27.17 -0.61
CA LYS A 63 -9.22 -26.73 -0.64
C LYS A 63 -9.04 -25.44 -1.43
N ARG A 64 -9.69 -25.30 -2.59
CA ARG A 64 -9.61 -24.08 -3.41
C ARG A 64 -10.25 -22.89 -2.69
N ALA A 65 -11.45 -23.08 -2.12
CA ALA A 65 -12.11 -22.07 -1.30
C ALA A 65 -11.27 -21.68 -0.07
N ILE A 66 -10.58 -22.63 0.56
CA ILE A 66 -9.64 -22.36 1.66
C ILE A 66 -8.41 -21.58 1.15
N ILE A 67 -7.83 -21.95 0.01
CA ILE A 67 -6.69 -21.24 -0.58
C ILE A 67 -7.07 -19.82 -1.00
N ASP A 68 -8.26 -19.63 -1.59
CA ASP A 68 -8.78 -18.33 -2.03
C ASP A 68 -9.20 -17.47 -0.83
N TYR A 69 -9.75 -18.07 0.24
CA TYR A 69 -10.07 -17.39 1.50
C TYR A 69 -8.81 -17.11 2.36
N ILE A 70 -7.70 -17.83 2.11
CA ILE A 70 -6.36 -17.58 2.67
C ILE A 70 -5.54 -16.64 1.76
N ALA A 71 -6.01 -16.35 0.54
CA ALA A 71 -5.43 -15.36 -0.36
C ALA A 71 -5.96 -13.90 -0.21
N PRO A 72 -6.37 -13.37 0.96
CA PRO A 72 -6.40 -11.94 1.13
C PRO A 72 -4.96 -11.44 1.22
N THR A 73 -4.58 -10.56 0.29
CA THR A 73 -3.82 -9.34 0.67
C THR A 73 -2.55 -9.56 1.50
N ARG A 74 -1.66 -10.50 1.13
CA ARG A 74 -0.30 -10.45 1.70
C ARG A 74 0.38 -9.22 1.13
N ASP A 75 0.73 -8.29 2.00
CA ASP A 75 1.55 -7.15 1.65
C ASP A 75 2.81 -7.63 0.91
N PHE A 76 3.12 -6.96 -0.20
CA PHE A 76 4.32 -7.24 -0.97
C PHE A 76 5.56 -6.99 -0.11
N ALA A 77 5.54 -5.92 0.70
CA ALA A 77 6.57 -5.65 1.68
C ALA A 77 5.98 -5.00 2.94
N SER A 78 6.63 -5.22 4.08
CA SER A 78 6.29 -4.58 5.36
C SER A 78 7.51 -3.93 5.99
N ALA A 79 7.32 -2.77 6.59
CA ALA A 79 8.29 -2.12 7.45
C ALA A 79 7.74 -2.05 8.88
N ILE A 80 8.57 -2.34 9.87
CA ILE A 80 8.25 -2.15 11.28
C ILE A 80 8.94 -0.85 11.73
N LEU A 81 8.14 0.08 12.24
CA LEU A 81 8.62 1.32 12.79
C LEU A 81 9.29 1.07 14.14
N PRO A 82 10.45 1.68 14.41
CA PRO A 82 11.12 1.55 15.71
C PRO A 82 10.35 2.18 16.87
N GLU A 83 9.36 3.04 16.59
CA GLU A 83 8.62 3.82 17.57
C GLU A 83 7.14 3.91 17.18
N THR A 84 6.25 3.70 18.15
CA THR A 84 4.80 3.90 18.00
C THR A 84 4.47 5.39 18.02
N ALA A 85 3.53 5.80 17.16
CA ALA A 85 3.01 7.15 17.18
C ALA A 85 1.51 7.18 16.88
N THR A 86 0.87 8.28 17.28
CA THR A 86 -0.56 8.51 17.05
C THR A 86 -0.90 8.80 15.60
N LEU A 87 0.07 9.33 14.84
CA LEU A 87 -0.09 9.66 13.43
C LEU A 87 1.19 9.32 12.68
N ASN A 88 1.01 8.56 11.60
CA ASN A 88 2.07 8.12 10.71
C ASN A 88 1.71 8.58 9.29
N VAL A 89 2.60 9.33 8.65
CA VAL A 89 2.49 9.70 7.23
C VAL A 89 3.61 8.99 6.50
N ALA A 90 3.29 8.25 5.44
CA ALA A 90 4.30 7.65 4.58
C ALA A 90 4.18 8.10 3.14
N SER A 91 5.31 8.08 2.46
CA SER A 91 5.46 8.31 1.03
C SER A 91 6.32 7.20 0.42
N LEU A 92 6.03 6.87 -0.84
CA LEU A 92 6.84 5.96 -1.65
C LEU A 92 7.59 6.75 -2.72
N LYS A 93 8.87 6.42 -2.89
CA LYS A 93 9.69 7.03 -3.94
C LYS A 93 10.63 6.02 -4.57
N ASP A 94 10.63 5.98 -5.89
CA ASP A 94 11.66 5.27 -6.66
C ASP A 94 12.88 6.17 -6.87
N VAL A 95 14.05 5.66 -6.45
CA VAL A 95 15.35 6.31 -6.64
C VAL A 95 16.34 5.25 -7.13
N ASN A 96 16.98 5.47 -8.28
CA ASN A 96 17.99 4.56 -8.84
C ASN A 96 17.53 3.10 -8.93
N THR A 97 16.30 2.85 -9.38
CA THR A 97 15.68 1.50 -9.51
C THR A 97 15.47 0.74 -8.19
N LYS A 98 15.49 1.46 -7.07
CA LYS A 98 15.16 0.98 -5.73
C LYS A 98 13.97 1.75 -5.19
N LEU A 99 13.06 1.04 -4.54
CA LEU A 99 11.86 1.62 -3.96
C LEU A 99 12.12 1.92 -2.48
N TYR A 100 11.92 3.19 -2.10
CA TYR A 100 12.10 3.68 -0.74
C TYR A 100 10.76 4.07 -0.14
N ILE A 101 10.58 3.74 1.14
CA ILE A 101 9.49 4.26 1.96
C ILE A 101 10.09 5.30 2.88
N MET A 102 9.55 6.51 2.86
CA MET A 102 9.81 7.49 3.90
C MET A 102 8.57 7.56 4.80
N VAL A 103 8.76 7.38 6.10
CA VAL A 103 7.70 7.47 7.11
C VAL A 103 8.05 8.57 8.09
N ALA A 104 7.18 9.55 8.23
CA ALA A 104 7.25 10.59 9.26
C ALA A 104 6.19 10.33 10.33
N ILE A 105 6.59 10.46 11.59
CA ILE A 105 5.72 10.21 12.75
C ILE A 105 5.49 11.49 13.54
N SER A 106 4.42 11.52 14.34
CA SER A 106 4.03 12.70 15.12
C SER A 106 5.07 13.14 16.17
N SER A 107 6.01 12.28 16.58
CA SER A 107 7.12 12.63 17.49
C SER A 107 8.25 13.43 16.82
N ARG A 108 8.01 13.96 15.61
CA ARG A 108 8.99 14.71 14.80
C ARG A 108 10.22 13.89 14.48
N LYS A 109 10.03 12.63 14.11
CA LYS A 109 11.08 11.78 13.55
C LYS A 109 10.64 11.26 12.20
N TYR A 110 11.61 10.96 11.35
CA TYR A 110 11.37 10.24 10.11
C TYR A 110 12.26 9.02 10.03
N PHE A 111 11.82 8.05 9.23
CA PHE A 111 12.50 6.80 8.96
C PHE A 111 12.46 6.53 7.46
N ILE A 112 13.58 6.11 6.89
CA ILE A 112 13.69 5.71 5.50
C ILE A 112 13.97 4.22 5.43
N PHE A 113 13.06 3.49 4.80
CA PHE A 113 13.17 2.06 4.57
C PHE A 113 13.42 1.78 3.09
N LEU A 114 14.32 0.83 2.82
CA LEU A 114 14.53 0.27 1.49
C LEU A 114 13.70 -1.00 1.35
N ILE A 115 12.91 -1.08 0.28
CA ILE A 115 12.18 -2.28 -0.11
C ILE A 115 13.05 -3.09 -1.08
N ASN A 116 13.15 -4.39 -0.83
CA ASN A 116 13.80 -5.33 -1.74
C ASN A 116 12.89 -5.65 -2.93
N ARG A 117 13.48 -5.98 -4.09
CA ARG A 117 12.73 -6.32 -5.31
C ARG A 117 11.87 -7.58 -5.16
N ASP A 118 12.29 -8.49 -4.29
CA ASP A 118 11.56 -9.73 -3.99
C ASP A 118 10.46 -9.53 -2.95
N GLY A 119 10.28 -8.30 -2.44
CA GLY A 119 9.36 -7.98 -1.37
C GLY A 119 9.89 -8.40 0.01
N GLY A 120 8.97 -8.58 0.95
CA GLY A 120 9.26 -9.01 2.32
C GLY A 120 9.55 -7.87 3.29
N SER A 121 10.40 -8.11 4.28
CA SER A 121 10.71 -7.13 5.32
C SER A 121 11.61 -6.01 4.77
N ALA A 122 11.14 -4.77 4.86
CA ALA A 122 11.86 -3.58 4.44
C ALA A 122 12.95 -3.23 5.46
N LYS A 123 14.13 -2.84 4.96
CA LYS A 123 15.29 -2.55 5.80
C LYS A 123 15.36 -1.06 6.12
N LEU A 124 15.46 -0.71 7.40
CA LEU A 124 15.74 0.67 7.82
C LEU A 124 17.15 1.08 7.35
N ILE A 125 17.23 2.20 6.63
CA ILE A 125 18.47 2.77 6.11
C ILE A 125 18.87 4.02 6.88
N GLU A 126 17.89 4.88 7.16
CA GLU A 126 18.13 6.18 7.79
C GLU A 126 17.01 6.52 8.77
N SER A 127 17.34 7.23 9.83
CA SER A 127 16.37 7.79 10.76
C SER A 127 16.94 9.07 11.36
N ASP A 128 16.15 10.13 11.39
CA ASP A 128 16.55 11.39 12.03
C ASP A 128 15.33 12.18 12.52
N LYS A 129 15.57 13.30 13.20
CA LYS A 129 14.57 14.23 13.71
C LYS A 129 14.15 15.19 12.60
N LEU A 130 12.85 15.42 12.50
CA LEU A 130 12.28 16.41 11.60
C LEU A 130 12.41 17.81 12.23
N GLU A 131 13.28 18.64 11.66
CA GLU A 131 13.41 20.04 12.07
C GLU A 131 12.31 20.90 11.44
N SER A 132 11.60 21.67 12.27
CA SER A 132 10.63 22.65 11.80
C SER A 132 11.33 23.97 11.51
N LYS A 133 11.87 24.16 10.31
CA LYS A 133 12.10 25.52 9.80
C LYS A 133 10.78 26.08 9.30
N VAL A 134 10.05 26.74 10.20
CA VAL A 134 8.91 27.56 9.81
C VAL A 134 9.49 28.78 9.11
N THR A 135 9.52 28.75 7.77
CA THR A 135 9.77 29.97 7.00
C THR A 135 8.46 30.73 7.02
N LEU A 136 8.34 31.68 7.95
CA LEU A 136 7.22 32.62 7.92
C LEU A 136 7.30 33.38 6.57
N PRO A 137 6.19 33.52 5.84
CA PRO A 137 6.16 34.42 4.70
C PRO A 137 6.52 35.81 5.26
N ILE A 138 7.61 36.38 4.76
CA ILE A 138 7.97 37.76 5.05
C ILE A 138 6.83 38.59 4.47
N LEU A 139 5.96 39.14 5.32
CA LEU A 139 5.03 40.17 4.90
C LEU A 139 5.88 41.38 4.54
N GLU A 140 6.13 41.58 3.25
CA GLU A 140 6.58 42.87 2.76
C GLU A 140 5.47 43.88 3.09
N GLU A 141 5.64 44.63 4.17
CA GLU A 141 4.81 45.81 4.43
C GLU A 141 5.06 46.78 3.27
N GLU A 142 4.06 46.96 2.41
CA GLU A 142 4.09 48.02 1.41
C GLU A 142 4.23 49.38 2.12
N PRO A 143 5.22 50.21 1.75
CA PRO A 143 5.35 51.52 2.34
C PRO A 143 4.18 52.41 1.90
N THR A 144 3.28 52.66 2.85
CA THR A 144 2.22 53.68 2.76
C THR A 144 2.86 55.06 2.61
N SER A 145 3.12 55.48 1.37
CA SER A 145 3.55 56.84 1.08
C SER A 145 2.99 57.35 -0.24
N ARG A 146 1.72 57.73 -0.24
CA ARG A 146 1.20 58.79 -1.11
C ARG A 146 0.21 59.68 -0.36
N LEU A 147 0.75 60.43 0.59
CA LEU A 147 0.23 61.78 0.89
C LEU A 147 0.91 62.74 -0.08
N TYR A 148 0.20 63.29 -1.06
CA TYR A 148 0.47 64.64 -1.59
C TYR A 148 -0.76 65.19 -2.32
N LYS A 149 -1.33 66.23 -1.68
CA LYS A 149 -1.98 67.46 -2.19
C LYS A 149 -3.12 67.36 -3.21
#